data_AF-M6KLD6-F1
#
_entry.id   AF-M6KLD6-F1
#
_cell.length_a   1.000
_cell.length_b   1.000
_cell.length_c   1.000
_cell.angle_alpha   90.00
_cell.angle_beta   90.00
_cell.angle_gamma   90.00
#
_symmetry.space_group_name_H-M   'P 1'
#
loop_
_entity.id
_entity.type
_entity.pdbx_description
1 polymer ?
#
loop_
_entity_poly.entity_id
_entity_poly.type
_entity_poly.pdbx_seq_one_letter_code
_entity_poly.pdbx_strand_id
1 'polypeptide(L)'
;MQLAGIFLGTKPGQRNIFDKWEQMRTAQKIEKTWTKNEILTAYLNLTQFRGELRGLRAASRGLFQKEPSTLSDTESILLVAMLPYPGASYKVLAKRSCILAKKIQKEELCDYFESVAKKAISKINNLPSTEGIAYHVALKIFRENPEIFSIDGKIKTTIDFDLQWKITEIAKNNLYGLKKQNVSETGILVLDNISGAVLAYIGNLEDSNSFYVDAIQSKRQAGSTLKPFLYGLAFEKEILKPNSILEDSPAEWNAVSGIYKPSNYSDTYHGNVQAKYALASSLNIPAIRVLDLVNVPDFVEKLKELGLNGLKRADFYGSSLALGTADVTLFELTNAYRTLANGGISSKPTFFPFEAKRIVQENFQEGNFWNRVYTKKSADTLSEILSDREYRSLSFGLNNYLSTRFFTAVKTGTSQDMRDNWCIGYSKKYTVGVWVGNMNGKPMWDVSGVTGAAPIWNTVINLLQEREEQPNNLTLKNSYIPPARQLTELSKIPKILIPGNETIYALDPDIPEGRQKLHFYASQFDSGFKWILDGKSIQEAKEKEVFWKPEKGFHILSLQDQNGKIIDSVVFEVR
;
A
#
# COMPACT_ATOMS: atom_id res chain seq x y z
N MET A 1 -41.88 8.61 -12.54
CA MET A 1 -41.35 9.83 -13.22
C MET A 1 -39.89 10.11 -12.92
N GLN A 2 -39.49 10.34 -11.65
CA GLN A 2 -38.10 10.68 -11.33
C GLN A 2 -37.10 9.59 -11.75
N LEU A 3 -37.39 8.31 -11.46
CA LEU A 3 -36.56 7.17 -11.91
C LEU A 3 -36.40 7.13 -13.44
N ALA A 4 -37.47 7.35 -14.20
CA ALA A 4 -37.40 7.45 -15.66
C ALA A 4 -36.49 8.59 -16.13
N GLY A 5 -36.49 9.72 -15.41
CA GLY A 5 -35.57 10.83 -15.70
C GLY A 5 -34.10 10.47 -15.48
N ILE A 6 -33.80 9.56 -14.53
CA ILE A 6 -32.44 9.07 -14.27
C ILE A 6 -31.98 8.14 -15.40
N PHE A 7 -32.83 7.20 -15.85
CA PHE A 7 -32.48 6.30 -16.96
C PHE A 7 -32.27 7.02 -18.29
N LEU A 8 -33.05 8.07 -18.54
CA LEU A 8 -32.91 8.91 -19.73
C LEU A 8 -31.74 9.92 -19.64
N GLY A 9 -31.03 10.00 -18.51
CA GLY A 9 -29.93 10.95 -18.33
C GLY A 9 -30.35 12.43 -18.37
N THR A 10 -31.62 12.72 -18.07
CA THR A 10 -32.18 14.08 -18.21
C THR A 10 -31.55 15.06 -17.22
N LYS A 11 -30.95 16.15 -17.72
CA LYS A 11 -30.36 17.20 -16.89
C LYS A 11 -31.41 18.24 -16.43
N PRO A 12 -31.41 18.66 -15.16
CA PRO A 12 -32.26 19.76 -14.70
C PRO A 12 -31.94 21.06 -15.46
N GLY A 13 -32.96 21.79 -15.92
CA GLY A 13 -32.80 23.10 -16.58
C GLY A 13 -32.59 23.07 -18.10
N GLN A 14 -32.45 21.90 -18.73
CA GLN A 14 -32.28 21.74 -20.19
C GLN A 14 -33.43 20.94 -20.82
N ARG A 15 -34.64 21.00 -20.25
CA ARG A 15 -35.76 20.15 -20.68
C ARG A 15 -36.62 20.85 -21.73
N ASN A 16 -36.79 20.22 -22.88
CA ASN A 16 -37.83 20.56 -23.85
C ASN A 16 -39.12 19.73 -23.60
N ILE A 17 -40.20 20.04 -24.33
CA ILE A 17 -41.49 19.34 -24.18
C ILE A 17 -41.39 17.86 -24.59
N PHE A 18 -40.54 17.53 -25.56
CA PHE A 18 -40.31 16.16 -26.02
C PHE A 18 -39.63 15.30 -24.94
N ASP A 19 -38.63 15.82 -24.22
CA ASP A 19 -37.96 15.12 -23.13
C ASP A 19 -38.95 14.75 -22.02
N LYS A 20 -39.91 15.64 -21.75
CA LYS A 20 -40.96 15.39 -20.76
C LYS A 20 -41.92 14.30 -21.22
N TRP A 21 -42.28 14.28 -22.51
CA TRP A 21 -43.12 13.24 -23.08
C TRP A 21 -42.42 11.87 -23.07
N GLU A 22 -41.14 11.82 -23.41
CA GLU A 22 -40.33 10.60 -23.33
C GLU A 22 -40.19 10.09 -21.89
N GLN A 23 -39.99 11.00 -20.93
CA GLN A 23 -39.98 10.67 -19.51
C GLN A 23 -41.32 10.07 -19.06
N MET A 24 -42.45 10.61 -19.52
CA MET A 24 -43.78 10.08 -19.23
C MET A 24 -43.98 8.68 -19.81
N ARG A 25 -43.62 8.47 -21.08
CA ARG A 25 -43.71 7.17 -21.75
C ARG A 25 -42.84 6.12 -21.06
N THR A 26 -41.63 6.49 -20.69
CA THR A 26 -40.68 5.62 -19.97
C THR A 26 -41.20 5.29 -18.57
N ALA A 27 -41.75 6.27 -17.85
CA ALA A 27 -42.34 6.04 -16.54
C ALA A 27 -43.55 5.09 -16.60
N GLN A 28 -44.40 5.23 -17.62
CA GLN A 28 -45.51 4.29 -17.84
C GLN A 28 -45.01 2.87 -18.16
N LYS A 29 -43.95 2.76 -18.95
CA LYS A 29 -43.32 1.46 -19.24
C LYS A 29 -42.82 0.81 -17.94
N ILE A 30 -42.08 1.55 -17.11
CA ILE A 30 -41.58 1.08 -15.82
C ILE A 30 -42.74 0.65 -14.90
N GLU A 31 -43.79 1.48 -14.76
CA GLU A 31 -44.99 1.15 -13.95
C GLU A 31 -45.68 -0.14 -14.39
N LYS A 32 -45.71 -0.42 -15.70
CA LYS A 32 -46.34 -1.63 -16.25
C LYS A 32 -45.50 -2.88 -16.03
N THR A 33 -44.18 -2.75 -15.99
CA THR A 33 -43.27 -3.90 -15.95
C THR A 33 -42.71 -4.19 -14.57
N TRP A 34 -42.62 -3.20 -13.68
CA TRP A 34 -41.96 -3.30 -12.38
C TRP A 34 -42.96 -3.08 -11.25
N THR A 35 -42.78 -3.82 -10.16
CA THR A 35 -43.49 -3.64 -8.90
C THR A 35 -43.09 -2.32 -8.22
N LYS A 36 -43.95 -1.80 -7.32
CA LYS A 36 -43.66 -0.57 -6.57
C LYS A 36 -42.38 -0.70 -5.73
N ASN A 37 -42.09 -1.89 -5.21
CA ASN A 37 -40.88 -2.16 -4.44
C ASN A 37 -39.64 -2.08 -5.33
N GLU A 38 -39.67 -2.64 -6.54
CA GLU A 38 -38.56 -2.53 -7.50
C GLU A 38 -38.31 -1.09 -7.92
N ILE A 39 -39.38 -0.34 -8.21
CA ILE A 39 -39.30 1.09 -8.57
C ILE A 39 -38.65 1.90 -7.44
N LEU A 40 -39.11 1.71 -6.21
CA LEU A 40 -38.56 2.41 -5.05
C LEU A 40 -37.11 2.01 -4.79
N THR A 41 -36.79 0.72 -4.86
CA THR A 41 -35.44 0.19 -4.66
C THR A 41 -34.47 0.77 -5.69
N ALA A 42 -34.84 0.78 -6.97
CA ALA A 42 -34.00 1.35 -8.02
C ALA A 42 -33.86 2.87 -7.86
N TYR A 43 -34.94 3.59 -7.52
CA TYR A 43 -34.86 5.02 -7.26
C TYR A 43 -33.90 5.35 -6.12
N LEU A 44 -34.02 4.65 -4.99
CA LEU A 44 -33.16 4.87 -3.83
C LEU A 44 -31.69 4.51 -4.09
N ASN A 45 -31.40 3.56 -4.98
CA ASN A 45 -30.02 3.20 -5.35
C ASN A 45 -29.40 4.10 -6.42
N LEU A 46 -30.21 4.75 -7.25
CA LEU A 46 -29.70 5.53 -8.39
C LEU A 46 -29.78 7.04 -8.18
N THR A 47 -30.55 7.51 -7.20
CA THR A 47 -30.69 8.95 -6.93
C THR A 47 -29.40 9.54 -6.36
N GLN A 48 -29.11 10.79 -6.72
CA GLN A 48 -27.95 11.53 -6.22
C GLN A 48 -28.33 12.27 -4.94
N PHE A 49 -27.56 12.08 -3.87
CA PHE A 49 -27.82 12.73 -2.58
C PHE A 49 -26.94 13.96 -2.36
N ARG A 50 -25.61 13.87 -2.53
CA ARG A 50 -24.68 15.00 -2.40
C ARG A 50 -23.30 14.66 -2.95
N GLY A 51 -22.69 15.57 -3.72
CA GLY A 51 -21.41 15.30 -4.39
C GLY A 51 -21.50 14.04 -5.24
N GLU A 52 -20.54 13.14 -5.07
CA GLU A 52 -20.47 11.83 -5.75
C GLU A 52 -21.32 10.73 -5.07
N LEU A 53 -22.02 11.04 -3.97
CA LEU A 53 -22.83 10.05 -3.25
C LEU A 53 -24.12 9.75 -4.01
N ARG A 54 -24.08 8.67 -4.79
CA ARG A 54 -25.21 8.11 -5.53
C ARG A 54 -25.73 6.85 -4.84
N GLY A 55 -27.02 6.86 -4.50
CA GLY A 55 -27.70 5.77 -3.82
C GLY A 55 -27.72 5.90 -2.30
N LEU A 56 -28.76 5.34 -1.68
CA LEU A 56 -29.05 5.46 -0.25
C LEU A 56 -27.92 4.90 0.61
N ARG A 57 -27.34 3.75 0.22
CA ARG A 57 -26.23 3.14 0.95
C ARG A 57 -24.97 4.01 0.90
N ALA A 58 -24.64 4.56 -0.26
CA ALA A 58 -23.51 5.47 -0.41
C ALA A 58 -23.73 6.76 0.41
N ALA A 59 -24.93 7.33 0.36
CA ALA A 59 -25.29 8.53 1.13
C ALA A 59 -25.26 8.28 2.64
N SER A 60 -25.83 7.17 3.10
CA SER A 60 -25.85 6.77 4.52
C SER A 60 -24.44 6.62 5.07
N ARG A 61 -23.59 5.88 4.35
CA ARG A 61 -22.20 5.66 4.74
C ARG A 61 -21.37 6.93 4.65
N GLY A 62 -21.50 7.69 3.56
CA GLY A 62 -20.71 8.90 3.32
C GLY A 62 -21.05 10.06 4.26
N LEU A 63 -22.33 10.23 4.62
CA LEU A 63 -22.76 11.35 5.46
C LEU A 63 -22.80 11.00 6.96
N PHE A 64 -23.10 9.74 7.30
CA PHE A 64 -23.35 9.33 8.69
C PHE A 64 -22.51 8.15 9.19
N GLN A 65 -21.71 7.50 8.34
CA GLN A 65 -20.94 6.29 8.67
C GLN A 65 -21.82 5.14 9.19
N LYS A 66 -23.02 5.02 8.64
CA LYS A 66 -24.03 4.03 9.04
C LYS A 66 -24.53 3.23 7.86
N GLU A 67 -25.01 2.02 8.13
CA GLU A 67 -25.81 1.29 7.16
C GLU A 67 -27.22 1.90 7.05
N PRO A 68 -27.90 1.81 5.89
CA PRO A 68 -29.27 2.31 5.77
C PRO A 68 -30.22 1.78 6.83
N SER A 69 -30.02 0.53 7.28
CA SER A 69 -30.82 -0.11 8.33
C SER A 69 -30.59 0.45 9.73
N THR A 70 -29.52 1.22 9.96
CA THR A 70 -29.15 1.79 11.27
C THR A 70 -29.28 3.30 11.32
N LEU A 71 -29.88 3.91 10.28
CA LEU A 71 -30.19 5.33 10.26
C LEU A 71 -31.28 5.67 11.28
N SER A 72 -31.06 6.76 12.00
CA SER A 72 -32.11 7.37 12.84
C SER A 72 -33.17 8.05 11.98
N ASP A 73 -34.30 8.38 12.60
CA ASP A 73 -35.37 9.16 11.96
C ASP A 73 -34.86 10.52 11.48
N THR A 74 -34.07 11.22 12.30
CA THR A 74 -33.50 12.53 11.96
C THR A 74 -32.60 12.44 10.71
N GLU A 75 -31.75 11.41 10.64
CA GLU A 75 -30.85 11.19 9.50
C GLU A 75 -31.65 10.78 8.23
N SER A 76 -32.67 9.94 8.39
CA SER A 76 -33.54 9.50 7.30
C SER A 76 -34.33 10.66 6.69
N ILE A 77 -34.95 11.50 7.53
CA ILE A 77 -35.68 12.69 7.09
C ILE A 77 -34.73 13.69 6.43
N LEU A 78 -33.51 13.84 6.95
CA LEU A 78 -32.48 14.68 6.36
C LEU A 78 -32.09 14.20 4.95
N LEU A 79 -31.90 12.90 4.74
CA LEU A 79 -31.63 12.33 3.42
C LEU A 79 -32.78 12.59 2.43
N VAL A 80 -34.03 12.43 2.85
CA VAL A 80 -35.20 12.74 2.01
C VAL A 80 -35.26 14.23 1.68
N ALA A 81 -34.95 15.11 2.63
CA ALA A 81 -34.91 16.56 2.42
C ALA A 81 -33.82 17.01 1.43
N MET A 82 -32.79 16.20 1.22
CA MET A 82 -31.70 16.46 0.25
C MET A 82 -32.11 16.16 -1.19
N LEU A 83 -32.97 15.17 -1.44
CA LEU A 83 -33.32 14.71 -2.81
C LEU A 83 -33.72 15.82 -3.79
N PRO A 84 -34.50 16.86 -3.39
CA PRO A 84 -34.87 17.92 -4.32
C PRO A 84 -33.70 18.82 -4.73
N TYR A 85 -32.73 19.06 -3.83
CA TYR A 85 -31.53 19.84 -4.12
C TYR A 85 -30.35 19.37 -3.26
N PRO A 86 -29.57 18.39 -3.76
CA PRO A 86 -28.37 17.85 -3.12
C PRO A 86 -27.37 18.89 -2.59
N GLY A 87 -27.21 20.00 -3.32
CA GLY A 87 -26.26 21.06 -3.03
C GLY A 87 -26.73 22.08 -1.99
N ALA A 88 -27.91 21.90 -1.37
CA ALA A 88 -28.45 22.85 -0.40
C ALA A 88 -27.51 23.09 0.79
N SER A 89 -27.50 24.32 1.32
CA SER A 89 -26.80 24.62 2.57
C SER A 89 -27.43 23.88 3.76
N TYR A 90 -26.67 23.67 4.83
CA TYR A 90 -27.17 22.97 6.02
C TYR A 90 -28.42 23.62 6.62
N LYS A 91 -28.51 24.97 6.59
CA LYS A 91 -29.69 25.72 7.06
C LYS A 91 -30.93 25.42 6.22
N VAL A 92 -30.78 25.36 4.90
CA VAL A 92 -31.90 25.06 3.99
C VAL A 92 -32.38 23.62 4.20
N LEU A 93 -31.44 22.68 4.36
CA LEU A 93 -31.78 21.29 4.66
C LEU A 93 -32.52 21.17 5.98
N ALA A 94 -32.02 21.79 7.06
CA ALA A 94 -32.66 21.73 8.36
C ALA A 94 -34.11 22.23 8.34
N LYS A 95 -34.35 23.36 7.66
CA LYS A 95 -35.71 23.89 7.47
C LYS A 95 -36.62 22.92 6.70
N ARG A 96 -36.12 22.33 5.61
CA ARG A 96 -36.87 21.34 4.82
C ARG A 96 -37.16 20.08 5.62
N SER A 97 -36.18 19.59 6.38
CA SER A 97 -36.33 18.44 7.26
C SER A 97 -37.38 18.67 8.33
N CYS A 98 -37.40 19.84 8.99
CA CYS A 98 -38.44 20.17 9.95
C CYS A 98 -39.84 20.23 9.32
N ILE A 99 -39.97 20.78 8.09
CA ILE A 99 -41.25 20.76 7.35
C ILE A 99 -41.71 19.32 7.07
N LEU A 100 -40.79 18.43 6.67
CA LEU A 100 -41.11 17.02 6.44
C LEU A 100 -41.47 16.31 7.75
N ALA A 101 -40.74 16.57 8.81
CA ALA A 101 -40.97 16.00 10.14
C ALA A 101 -42.37 16.36 10.67
N LYS A 102 -42.79 17.61 10.52
CA LYS A 102 -44.17 18.05 10.84
C LYS A 102 -45.23 17.29 10.06
N LYS A 103 -45.00 17.00 8.77
CA LYS A 103 -45.95 16.24 7.94
C LYS A 103 -46.11 14.79 8.37
N ILE A 104 -45.10 14.22 9.01
CA ILE A 104 -45.13 12.85 9.53
C ILE A 104 -45.29 12.79 11.06
N GLN A 105 -45.73 13.90 11.68
CA GLN A 105 -46.00 14.01 13.12
C GLN A 105 -44.77 13.71 14.00
N LYS A 106 -43.59 14.20 13.59
CA LYS A 106 -42.31 14.11 14.33
C LYS A 106 -41.67 15.48 14.57
N GLU A 107 -42.46 16.47 15.00
CA GLU A 107 -42.00 17.86 15.11
C GLU A 107 -40.98 18.10 16.23
N GLU A 108 -40.93 17.20 17.22
CA GLU A 108 -39.92 17.14 18.27
C GLU A 108 -38.49 16.98 17.73
N LEU A 109 -38.34 16.52 16.48
CA LEU A 109 -37.04 16.38 15.83
C LEU A 109 -36.47 17.70 15.25
N CYS A 110 -37.28 18.77 15.20
CA CYS A 110 -36.90 20.01 14.52
C CYS A 110 -35.61 20.65 15.07
N ASP A 111 -35.38 20.57 16.38
CA ASP A 111 -34.23 21.16 17.04
C ASP A 111 -32.90 20.47 16.70
N TYR A 112 -32.96 19.21 16.25
CA TYR A 112 -31.77 18.41 15.96
C TYR A 112 -31.25 18.63 14.54
N PHE A 113 -32.10 18.99 13.57
CA PHE A 113 -31.72 18.95 12.16
C PHE A 113 -30.57 19.89 11.78
N GLU A 114 -30.45 21.05 12.42
CA GLU A 114 -29.34 21.97 12.11
C GLU A 114 -27.99 21.37 12.50
N SER A 115 -27.89 20.77 13.69
CA SER A 115 -26.66 20.13 14.16
C SER A 115 -26.29 18.92 13.31
N VAL A 116 -27.26 18.07 12.99
CA VAL A 116 -27.04 16.87 12.16
C VAL A 116 -26.66 17.27 10.72
N ALA A 117 -27.35 18.23 10.11
CA ALA A 117 -27.04 18.70 8.77
C ALA A 117 -25.64 19.35 8.70
N LYS A 118 -25.27 20.14 9.71
CA LYS A 118 -23.94 20.76 9.78
C LYS A 118 -22.84 19.70 9.88
N LYS A 119 -23.00 18.71 10.75
CA LYS A 119 -22.05 17.60 10.93
C LYS A 119 -21.93 16.71 9.68
N ALA A 120 -23.06 16.39 9.05
CA ALA A 120 -23.09 15.59 7.83
C ALA A 120 -22.38 16.29 6.66
N ILE A 121 -22.53 17.61 6.55
CA ILE A 121 -21.91 18.39 5.47
C ILE A 121 -20.44 18.70 5.75
N SER A 122 -20.08 19.05 6.99
CA SER A 122 -18.68 19.37 7.33
C SER A 122 -17.75 18.17 7.20
N LYS A 123 -18.28 16.95 7.38
CA LYS A 123 -17.53 15.71 7.18
C LYS A 123 -17.23 15.36 5.72
N ILE A 124 -17.83 16.03 4.73
CA ILE A 124 -17.53 15.75 3.32
C ILE A 124 -16.09 16.13 2.95
N ASN A 125 -15.50 17.11 3.65
CA ASN A 125 -14.10 17.51 3.47
C ASN A 125 -13.11 16.63 4.27
N ASN A 126 -13.62 15.83 5.21
CA ASN A 126 -12.88 14.83 5.96
C ASN A 126 -13.49 13.48 5.62
N LEU A 127 -13.29 12.97 4.40
CA LEU A 127 -13.49 11.56 4.13
C LEU A 127 -12.35 10.80 4.82
N PRO A 128 -12.61 10.20 6.00
CA PRO A 128 -12.12 8.85 6.16
C PRO A 128 -13.23 7.85 6.51
N SER A 129 -13.03 6.65 5.94
CA SER A 129 -13.60 5.34 6.27
C SER A 129 -15.12 5.09 6.07
N THR A 130 -15.54 4.97 4.81
CA THR A 130 -15.90 3.62 4.33
C THR A 130 -15.07 3.21 3.11
N GLU A 131 -13.93 3.85 2.89
CA GLU A 131 -12.93 3.39 1.94
C GLU A 131 -12.33 2.12 2.55
N GLY A 132 -12.52 0.98 1.89
CA GLY A 132 -11.83 -0.23 2.33
C GLY A 132 -10.32 0.01 2.31
N ILE A 133 -9.57 -0.71 3.15
CA ILE A 133 -8.11 -0.60 3.31
C ILE A 133 -7.28 -0.82 2.01
N ALA A 134 -7.95 -1.10 0.89
CA ALA A 134 -7.40 -1.33 -0.44
C ALA A 134 -8.13 -0.48 -1.51
N TYR A 135 -8.29 0.83 -1.25
CA TYR A 135 -8.99 1.77 -2.14
C TYR A 135 -8.46 1.73 -3.58
N HIS A 136 -7.15 1.83 -3.77
CA HIS A 136 -6.53 1.83 -5.10
C HIS A 136 -6.75 0.52 -5.86
N VAL A 137 -6.81 -0.61 -5.15
CA VAL A 137 -7.17 -1.91 -5.75
C VAL A 137 -8.59 -1.88 -6.27
N ALA A 138 -9.54 -1.42 -5.45
CA ALA A 138 -10.94 -1.34 -5.85
C ALA A 138 -11.11 -0.46 -7.09
N LEU A 139 -10.45 0.70 -7.13
CA LEU A 139 -10.45 1.58 -8.30
C LEU A 139 -9.82 0.92 -9.53
N LYS A 140 -8.67 0.25 -9.39
CA LYS A 140 -7.97 -0.41 -10.49
C LYS A 140 -8.85 -1.50 -11.10
N ILE A 141 -9.38 -2.40 -10.28
CA ILE A 141 -10.28 -3.47 -10.73
C ILE A 141 -11.52 -2.88 -11.40
N PHE A 142 -12.11 -1.83 -10.84
CA PHE A 142 -13.28 -1.16 -11.40
C PHE A 142 -13.02 -0.56 -12.79
N ARG A 143 -11.87 0.09 -12.97
CA ARG A 143 -11.50 0.69 -14.27
C ARG A 143 -11.16 -0.34 -15.33
N GLU A 144 -10.51 -1.43 -14.93
CA GLU A 144 -10.01 -2.46 -15.86
C GLU A 144 -11.06 -3.50 -16.22
N ASN A 145 -12.08 -3.69 -15.38
CA ASN A 145 -13.10 -4.73 -15.57
C ASN A 145 -14.52 -4.21 -15.28
N PRO A 146 -14.99 -3.16 -15.97
CA PRO A 146 -16.29 -2.55 -15.69
C PRO A 146 -17.46 -3.54 -15.83
N GLU A 147 -17.33 -4.54 -16.70
CA GLU A 147 -18.31 -5.60 -16.93
C GLU A 147 -18.46 -6.58 -15.76
N ILE A 148 -17.42 -6.82 -14.95
CA ILE A 148 -17.48 -7.77 -13.82
C ILE A 148 -18.48 -7.31 -12.75
N PHE A 149 -18.79 -6.02 -12.69
CA PHE A 149 -19.71 -5.45 -11.71
C PHE A 149 -21.20 -5.61 -12.07
N SER A 150 -21.51 -6.21 -13.22
CA SER A 150 -22.88 -6.34 -13.73
C SER A 150 -23.68 -7.52 -13.16
N ILE A 151 -23.02 -8.50 -12.51
CA ILE A 151 -23.67 -9.77 -12.13
C ILE A 151 -24.16 -9.75 -10.67
N ASP A 152 -23.31 -9.41 -9.69
CA ASP A 152 -23.66 -9.43 -8.25
C ASP A 152 -23.09 -8.24 -7.43
N GLY A 153 -22.33 -7.34 -8.08
CA GLY A 153 -21.71 -6.18 -7.44
C GLY A 153 -20.67 -6.50 -6.34
N LYS A 154 -20.31 -7.77 -6.15
CA LYS A 154 -19.29 -8.23 -5.19
C LYS A 154 -18.18 -8.96 -5.92
N ILE A 155 -16.93 -8.60 -5.63
CA ILE A 155 -15.75 -9.23 -6.22
C ILE A 155 -14.86 -9.75 -5.09
N LYS A 156 -14.53 -11.04 -5.15
CA LYS A 156 -13.53 -11.63 -4.26
C LYS A 156 -12.15 -11.48 -4.91
N THR A 157 -11.21 -10.89 -4.17
CA THR A 157 -9.84 -10.68 -4.64
C THR A 157 -8.83 -11.55 -3.90
N THR A 158 -7.57 -11.51 -4.34
CA THR A 158 -6.41 -12.12 -3.67
C THR A 158 -5.82 -11.27 -2.56
N ILE A 159 -6.32 -10.04 -2.37
CA ILE A 159 -5.81 -9.14 -1.32
C ILE A 159 -6.08 -9.75 0.04
N ASP A 160 -5.02 -9.90 0.81
CA ASP A 160 -5.06 -10.39 2.17
C ASP A 160 -5.26 -9.21 3.13
N PHE A 161 -6.36 -9.23 3.87
CA PHE A 161 -6.74 -8.13 4.75
C PHE A 161 -5.69 -7.87 5.84
N ASP A 162 -5.20 -8.93 6.49
CA ASP A 162 -4.27 -8.81 7.61
C ASP A 162 -2.91 -8.30 7.14
N LEU A 163 -2.43 -8.79 5.99
CA LEU A 163 -1.20 -8.25 5.37
C LEU A 163 -1.38 -6.80 4.94
N GLN A 164 -2.45 -6.47 4.23
CA GLN A 164 -2.73 -5.11 3.75
C GLN A 164 -2.73 -4.13 4.92
N TRP A 165 -3.41 -4.47 6.02
CA TRP A 165 -3.48 -3.62 7.20
C TRP A 165 -2.11 -3.48 7.89
N LYS A 166 -1.42 -4.59 8.18
CA LYS A 166 -0.10 -4.56 8.85
C LYS A 166 0.93 -3.79 8.03
N ILE A 167 0.99 -4.01 6.72
CA ILE A 167 1.93 -3.33 5.82
C ILE A 167 1.62 -1.83 5.75
N THR A 168 0.34 -1.45 5.77
CA THR A 168 -0.06 -0.03 5.82
C THR A 168 0.45 0.64 7.10
N GLU A 169 0.36 -0.02 8.25
CA GLU A 169 0.88 0.51 9.52
C GLU A 169 2.41 0.59 9.54
N ILE A 170 3.10 -0.42 9.00
CA ILE A 170 4.57 -0.39 8.81
C ILE A 170 4.97 0.82 7.96
N ALA A 171 4.25 1.07 6.88
CA ALA A 171 4.50 2.17 5.96
C ALA A 171 4.32 3.54 6.64
N LYS A 172 3.22 3.72 7.41
CA LYS A 172 2.96 4.94 8.19
C LYS A 172 4.08 5.24 9.17
N ASN A 173 4.50 4.24 9.94
CA ASN A 173 5.55 4.40 10.95
C ASN A 173 6.90 4.79 10.32
N ASN A 174 7.26 4.17 9.19
CA ASN A 174 8.50 4.51 8.48
C ASN A 174 8.44 5.92 7.87
N LEU A 175 7.33 6.27 7.20
CA LEU A 175 7.19 7.61 6.61
C LEU A 175 7.17 8.72 7.66
N TYR A 176 6.60 8.48 8.84
CA TYR A 176 6.66 9.44 9.95
C TYR A 176 8.10 9.80 10.32
N GLY A 177 9.00 8.81 10.37
CA GLY A 177 10.43 9.02 10.62
C GLY A 177 11.17 9.79 9.51
N LEU A 178 10.64 9.77 8.28
CA LEU A 178 11.24 10.41 7.11
C LEU A 178 10.64 11.78 6.77
N LYS A 179 9.67 12.28 7.54
CA LYS A 179 9.01 13.58 7.26
C LYS A 179 10.00 14.75 7.25
N LYS A 180 11.04 14.73 8.07
CA LYS A 180 12.06 15.80 8.12
C LYS A 180 12.91 15.86 6.85
N GLN A 181 12.99 14.76 6.11
CA GLN A 181 13.74 14.61 4.87
C GLN A 181 12.89 14.91 3.62
N ASN A 182 11.75 15.59 3.81
CA ASN A 182 10.81 15.93 2.75
C ASN A 182 10.28 14.69 2.01
N VAL A 183 9.97 13.62 2.75
CA VAL A 183 9.32 12.42 2.21
C VAL A 183 7.84 12.42 2.57
N SER A 184 6.97 12.24 1.57
CA SER A 184 5.52 12.38 1.77
C SER A 184 4.70 11.15 1.37
N GLU A 185 5.18 10.33 0.42
CA GLU A 185 4.41 9.22 -0.13
C GLU A 185 5.22 7.92 -0.27
N THR A 186 4.49 6.80 -0.31
CA THR A 186 5.05 5.47 -0.55
C THR A 186 4.07 4.60 -1.32
N GLY A 187 4.62 3.67 -2.10
CA GLY A 187 3.91 2.60 -2.78
C GLY A 187 4.49 1.25 -2.41
N ILE A 188 3.64 0.27 -2.08
CA ILE A 188 4.09 -1.07 -1.67
C ILE A 188 3.26 -2.14 -2.36
N LEU A 189 3.92 -3.05 -3.07
CA LEU A 189 3.29 -4.16 -3.77
C LEU A 189 3.89 -5.49 -3.32
N VAL A 190 3.03 -6.44 -2.96
CA VAL A 190 3.43 -7.81 -2.59
C VAL A 190 2.79 -8.80 -3.56
N LEU A 191 3.63 -9.58 -4.23
CA LEU A 191 3.23 -10.63 -5.17
C LEU A 191 3.64 -12.01 -4.66
N ASP A 192 2.76 -12.99 -4.85
CA ASP A 192 3.14 -14.41 -4.79
C ASP A 192 3.92 -14.78 -6.06
N ASN A 193 5.09 -15.40 -5.87
CA ASN A 193 6.01 -15.69 -6.97
C ASN A 193 5.36 -16.66 -7.97
N ILE A 194 4.83 -17.78 -7.50
CA ILE A 194 4.29 -18.81 -8.39
C ILE A 194 2.99 -18.31 -9.05
N SER A 195 1.97 -18.02 -8.27
CA SER A 195 0.63 -17.74 -8.79
C SER A 195 0.46 -16.36 -9.42
N GLY A 196 1.33 -15.40 -9.07
CA GLY A 196 1.15 -14.00 -9.45
C GLY A 196 0.03 -13.30 -8.70
N ALA A 197 -0.53 -13.93 -7.66
CA ALA A 197 -1.53 -13.31 -6.80
C ALA A 197 -0.98 -12.02 -6.17
N VAL A 198 -1.74 -10.93 -6.30
CA VAL A 198 -1.45 -9.69 -5.57
C VAL A 198 -2.00 -9.83 -4.16
N LEU A 199 -1.11 -9.86 -3.16
CA LEU A 199 -1.48 -10.12 -1.75
C LEU A 199 -1.67 -8.83 -0.96
N ALA A 200 -0.88 -7.80 -1.26
CA ALA A 200 -1.02 -6.46 -0.69
C ALA A 200 -0.67 -5.41 -1.75
N TYR A 201 -1.39 -4.29 -1.72
CA TYR A 201 -1.30 -3.19 -2.67
C TYR A 201 -1.61 -1.88 -1.95
N ILE A 202 -0.57 -1.14 -1.59
CA ILE A 202 -0.66 0.15 -0.92
C ILE A 202 -0.27 1.19 -1.97
N GLY A 203 -1.27 1.80 -2.61
CA GLY A 203 -1.06 2.80 -3.66
C GLY A 203 -0.64 4.16 -3.11
N ASN A 204 -1.11 4.51 -1.91
CA ASN A 204 -0.65 5.65 -1.11
C ASN A 204 -1.22 5.53 0.31
N LEU A 205 -0.76 6.35 1.25
CA LEU A 205 -1.29 6.41 2.61
C LEU A 205 -2.43 7.43 2.74
N GLU A 206 -3.42 7.11 3.56
CA GLU A 206 -4.63 7.92 3.78
C GLU A 206 -4.34 9.33 4.33
N ASP A 207 -3.22 9.52 5.02
CA ASP A 207 -2.80 10.83 5.55
C ASP A 207 -2.02 11.68 4.54
N SER A 208 -1.74 11.16 3.33
CA SER A 208 -1.11 11.92 2.26
C SER A 208 -2.10 12.87 1.58
N ASN A 209 -1.66 14.10 1.31
CA ASN A 209 -2.39 15.05 0.45
C ASN A 209 -2.59 14.54 -0.99
N SER A 210 -1.81 13.53 -1.39
CA SER A 210 -1.87 12.89 -2.71
C SER A 210 -2.54 11.51 -2.65
N PHE A 211 -3.33 11.20 -1.60
CA PHE A 211 -3.89 9.86 -1.38
C PHE A 211 -4.54 9.25 -2.64
N TYR A 212 -5.32 10.04 -3.40
CA TYR A 212 -6.00 9.55 -4.61
C TYR A 212 -5.06 9.26 -5.80
N VAL A 213 -3.79 9.64 -5.73
CA VAL A 213 -2.76 9.29 -6.72
C VAL A 213 -2.19 7.93 -6.36
N ASP A 214 -2.35 6.95 -7.26
CA ASP A 214 -1.79 5.62 -7.09
C ASP A 214 -0.29 5.61 -7.43
N ALA A 215 0.58 5.53 -6.41
CA ALA A 215 2.02 5.41 -6.57
C ALA A 215 2.42 4.20 -7.40
N ILE A 216 1.69 3.10 -7.28
CA ILE A 216 2.06 1.81 -7.87
C ILE A 216 1.93 1.85 -9.40
N GLN A 217 0.94 2.60 -9.91
CA GLN A 217 0.71 2.80 -11.35
C GLN A 217 1.39 4.07 -11.90
N SER A 218 1.94 4.91 -11.03
CA SER A 218 2.61 6.14 -11.45
C SER A 218 3.96 5.82 -12.07
N LYS A 219 4.18 6.28 -13.31
CA LYS A 219 5.47 6.13 -13.98
C LYS A 219 6.52 7.03 -13.35
N ARG A 220 7.66 6.44 -12.99
CA ARG A 220 8.77 7.09 -12.28
C ARG A 220 10.10 6.53 -12.78
N GLN A 221 11.15 7.33 -12.70
CA GLN A 221 12.48 6.92 -13.14
C GLN A 221 12.96 5.72 -12.32
N ALA A 222 13.26 4.59 -13.00
CA ALA A 222 13.60 3.32 -12.37
C ALA A 222 14.91 3.36 -11.56
N GLY A 223 15.85 4.22 -11.96
CA GLY A 223 17.19 4.28 -11.39
C GLY A 223 17.93 2.94 -11.53
N SER A 224 18.83 2.65 -10.58
CA SER A 224 19.67 1.44 -10.62
C SER A 224 18.93 0.09 -10.51
N THR A 225 17.60 0.08 -10.41
CA THR A 225 16.79 -1.14 -10.42
C THR A 225 16.79 -1.87 -11.76
N LEU A 226 17.22 -1.25 -12.87
CA LEU A 226 17.29 -1.93 -14.16
C LEU A 226 18.58 -2.74 -14.36
N LYS A 227 19.62 -2.49 -13.56
CA LYS A 227 20.93 -3.13 -13.71
C LYS A 227 20.88 -4.66 -13.67
N PRO A 228 20.10 -5.33 -12.80
CA PRO A 228 19.99 -6.79 -12.85
C PRO A 228 19.58 -7.34 -14.21
N PHE A 229 18.64 -6.68 -14.89
CA PHE A 229 18.19 -7.12 -16.20
C PHE A 229 19.27 -6.92 -17.28
N LEU A 230 20.04 -5.83 -17.17
CA LEU A 230 21.16 -5.55 -18.05
C LEU A 230 22.26 -6.61 -17.91
N TYR A 231 22.71 -6.87 -16.69
CA TYR A 231 23.71 -7.90 -16.42
C TYR A 231 23.19 -9.29 -16.77
N GLY A 232 21.91 -9.56 -16.52
CA GLY A 232 21.23 -10.77 -16.96
C GLY A 232 21.33 -11.00 -18.45
N LEU A 233 21.09 -9.95 -19.25
CA LEU A 233 21.21 -10.02 -20.70
C LEU A 233 22.65 -10.30 -21.14
N ALA A 234 23.63 -9.68 -20.49
CA ALA A 234 25.04 -9.93 -20.75
C ALA A 234 25.46 -11.38 -20.41
N PHE A 235 24.90 -11.94 -19.33
CA PHE A 235 25.12 -13.34 -18.93
C PHE A 235 24.43 -14.34 -19.87
N GLU A 236 23.20 -14.06 -20.31
CA GLU A 236 22.48 -14.90 -21.30
C GLU A 236 23.24 -14.99 -22.62
N LYS A 237 23.80 -13.86 -23.08
CA LYS A 237 24.60 -13.80 -24.30
C LYS A 237 26.02 -14.34 -24.12
N GLU A 238 26.38 -14.78 -22.91
CA GLU A 238 27.73 -15.23 -22.53
C GLU A 238 28.86 -14.21 -22.80
N ILE A 239 28.51 -12.93 -22.99
CA ILE A 239 29.47 -11.83 -23.18
C ILE A 239 30.19 -11.52 -21.86
N LEU A 240 29.50 -11.75 -20.74
CA LEU A 240 30.02 -11.52 -19.40
C LEU A 240 29.80 -12.77 -18.54
N LYS A 241 30.68 -13.00 -17.57
CA LYS A 241 30.51 -13.97 -16.49
C LYS A 241 30.57 -13.22 -15.15
N PRO A 242 30.04 -13.80 -14.05
CA PRO A 242 30.07 -13.14 -12.73
C PRO A 242 31.47 -12.71 -12.27
N ASN A 243 32.50 -13.44 -12.66
CA ASN A 243 33.90 -13.17 -12.34
C ASN A 243 34.66 -12.35 -13.40
N SER A 244 34.02 -11.97 -14.51
CA SER A 244 34.61 -11.07 -15.50
C SER A 244 34.97 -9.75 -14.86
N ILE A 245 36.14 -9.21 -15.22
CA ILE A 245 36.64 -7.93 -14.71
C ILE A 245 36.04 -6.78 -15.53
N LEU A 246 35.52 -5.78 -14.82
CA LEU A 246 35.01 -4.53 -15.35
C LEU A 246 35.82 -3.39 -14.74
N GLU A 247 36.06 -2.35 -15.55
CA GLU A 247 36.80 -1.17 -15.12
C GLU A 247 35.87 -0.11 -14.53
N ASP A 248 36.10 0.25 -13.27
CA ASP A 248 35.46 1.33 -12.52
C ASP A 248 36.45 2.49 -12.33
N SER A 249 36.75 3.19 -13.43
CA SER A 249 37.66 4.35 -13.50
C SER A 249 36.95 5.55 -14.15
N PRO A 250 37.43 6.79 -13.93
CA PRO A 250 36.86 7.97 -14.57
C PRO A 250 36.77 7.80 -16.09
N ALA A 251 35.58 7.99 -16.64
CA ALA A 251 35.30 7.80 -18.06
C ALA A 251 34.29 8.84 -18.56
N GLU A 252 34.33 9.07 -19.86
CA GLU A 252 33.50 10.05 -20.56
C GLU A 252 32.73 9.36 -21.68
N TRP A 253 31.45 9.66 -21.81
CA TRP A 253 30.60 9.15 -22.88
C TRP A 253 30.04 10.28 -23.73
N ASN A 254 29.95 10.05 -25.04
CA ASN A 254 29.28 10.97 -25.94
C ASN A 254 27.76 10.80 -25.79
N ALA A 255 27.11 11.77 -25.18
CA ALA A 255 25.65 11.87 -25.12
C ALA A 255 25.13 12.83 -26.20
N VAL A 256 23.84 12.72 -26.52
CA VAL A 256 23.17 13.58 -27.53
C VAL A 256 23.32 15.07 -27.22
N SER A 257 23.43 15.44 -25.93
CA SER A 257 23.59 16.81 -25.45
C SER A 257 25.03 17.22 -25.10
N GLY A 258 26.05 16.38 -25.40
CA GLY A 258 27.47 16.66 -25.12
C GLY A 258 28.20 15.52 -24.42
N ILE A 259 29.31 15.83 -23.74
CA ILE A 259 30.09 14.84 -22.98
C ILE A 259 29.42 14.59 -21.63
N TYR A 260 29.09 13.33 -21.35
CA TYR A 260 28.56 12.88 -20.07
C TYR A 260 29.66 12.23 -19.23
N LYS A 261 29.85 12.74 -18.00
CA LYS A 261 30.80 12.21 -17.02
C LYS A 261 30.04 11.64 -15.82
N PRO A 262 29.72 10.33 -15.81
CA PRO A 262 29.04 9.72 -14.67
C PRO A 262 30.01 9.57 -13.49
N SER A 263 29.49 9.77 -12.28
CA SER A 263 30.15 9.37 -11.04
C SER A 263 29.42 8.20 -10.39
N ASN A 264 30.14 7.46 -9.54
CA ASN A 264 29.51 6.51 -8.63
C ASN A 264 28.81 7.26 -7.50
N TYR A 265 27.82 6.63 -6.87
CA TYR A 265 27.09 7.22 -5.75
C TYR A 265 28.00 7.61 -4.57
N SER A 266 29.06 6.84 -4.33
CA SER A 266 30.04 7.11 -3.26
C SER A 266 31.12 8.13 -3.64
N ASP A 267 31.08 8.68 -4.86
CA ASP A 267 32.15 9.50 -5.47
C ASP A 267 33.55 8.86 -5.44
N THR A 268 33.61 7.54 -5.26
CA THR A 268 34.83 6.74 -5.28
C THR A 268 34.88 5.79 -6.48
N TYR A 269 36.08 5.61 -7.01
CA TYR A 269 36.40 4.66 -8.07
C TYR A 269 37.12 3.45 -7.47
N HIS A 270 36.70 2.25 -7.86
CA HIS A 270 37.23 1.00 -7.32
C HIS A 270 38.22 0.30 -8.27
N GLY A 271 38.52 0.90 -9.42
CA GLY A 271 39.41 0.31 -10.42
C GLY A 271 38.81 -0.98 -11.00
N ASN A 272 39.61 -2.04 -11.09
CA ASN A 272 39.15 -3.31 -11.64
C ASN A 272 38.29 -4.08 -10.64
N VAL A 273 37.02 -4.30 -10.97
CA VAL A 273 36.03 -4.99 -10.13
C VAL A 273 35.40 -6.15 -10.89
N GLN A 274 35.07 -7.24 -10.20
CA GLN A 274 34.33 -8.33 -10.85
C GLN A 274 32.86 -7.93 -11.07
N ALA A 275 32.25 -8.43 -12.14
CA ALA A 275 30.87 -8.13 -12.53
C ALA A 275 29.87 -8.37 -11.39
N LYS A 276 30.06 -9.43 -10.58
CA LYS A 276 29.20 -9.72 -9.41
C LYS A 276 29.24 -8.61 -8.36
N TYR A 277 30.43 -8.08 -8.04
CA TYR A 277 30.58 -6.95 -7.11
C TYR A 277 30.00 -5.67 -7.71
N ALA A 278 30.28 -5.41 -8.99
CA ALA A 278 29.77 -4.22 -9.67
C ALA A 278 28.22 -4.17 -9.69
N LEU A 279 27.56 -5.28 -10.01
CA LEU A 279 26.10 -5.37 -9.99
C LEU A 279 25.53 -5.23 -8.58
N ALA A 280 26.04 -6.02 -7.63
CA ALA A 280 25.51 -6.08 -6.28
C ALA A 280 25.72 -4.76 -5.52
N SER A 281 26.90 -4.14 -5.67
CA SER A 281 27.21 -2.80 -5.15
C SER A 281 26.66 -1.67 -6.01
N SER A 282 25.98 -1.98 -7.13
CA SER A 282 25.26 -1.00 -7.94
C SER A 282 26.15 0.10 -8.56
N LEU A 283 27.38 -0.23 -8.95
CA LEU A 283 28.32 0.73 -9.54
C LEU A 283 27.81 1.26 -10.89
N ASN A 284 28.00 2.55 -11.17
CA ASN A 284 27.42 3.21 -12.34
C ASN A 284 28.26 2.99 -13.60
N ILE A 285 29.56 3.18 -13.49
CA ILE A 285 30.49 3.12 -14.63
C ILE A 285 30.56 1.71 -15.21
N PRO A 286 30.77 0.64 -14.41
CA PRO A 286 30.68 -0.73 -14.92
C PRO A 286 29.35 -1.03 -15.61
N ALA A 287 28.22 -0.52 -15.11
CA ALA A 287 26.92 -0.77 -15.72
C ALA A 287 26.80 -0.14 -17.12
N ILE A 288 27.34 1.08 -17.30
CA ILE A 288 27.35 1.71 -18.63
C ILE A 288 28.23 0.91 -19.60
N ARG A 289 29.41 0.46 -19.14
CA ARG A 289 30.27 -0.40 -19.96
C ARG A 289 29.59 -1.71 -20.37
N VAL A 290 28.81 -2.32 -19.46
CA VAL A 290 28.02 -3.51 -19.79
C VAL A 290 26.94 -3.19 -20.83
N LEU A 291 26.31 -2.01 -20.78
CA LEU A 291 25.36 -1.58 -21.80
C LEU A 291 26.02 -1.44 -23.17
N ASP A 292 27.23 -0.88 -23.24
CA ASP A 292 27.99 -0.77 -24.48
C ASP A 292 28.33 -2.16 -25.07
N LEU A 293 28.49 -3.20 -24.22
CA LEU A 293 28.74 -4.58 -24.66
C LEU A 293 27.49 -5.28 -25.22
N VAL A 294 26.29 -5.02 -24.67
CA VAL A 294 25.04 -5.70 -25.08
C VAL A 294 24.22 -4.93 -26.12
N ASN A 295 24.51 -3.65 -26.31
CA ASN A 295 23.77 -2.64 -27.07
C ASN A 295 22.43 -2.19 -26.46
N VAL A 296 22.09 -0.92 -26.67
CA VAL A 296 20.86 -0.28 -26.15
C VAL A 296 19.57 -0.90 -26.72
N PRO A 297 19.45 -1.19 -28.04
CA PRO A 297 18.23 -1.76 -28.61
C PRO A 297 17.85 -3.10 -27.98
N ASP A 298 18.81 -4.01 -27.85
CA ASP A 298 18.63 -5.35 -27.28
C ASP A 298 18.23 -5.27 -25.80
N PHE A 299 18.77 -4.28 -25.07
CA PHE A 299 18.36 -4.06 -23.69
C PHE A 299 16.92 -3.52 -23.60
N VAL A 300 16.53 -2.58 -24.47
CA VAL A 300 15.14 -2.10 -24.54
C VAL A 300 14.16 -3.24 -24.87
N GLU A 301 14.52 -4.13 -25.80
CA GLU A 301 13.72 -5.30 -26.14
C GLU A 301 13.58 -6.25 -24.93
N LYS A 302 14.68 -6.56 -24.24
CA LYS A 302 14.64 -7.38 -23.02
C LYS A 302 13.73 -6.78 -21.94
N LEU A 303 13.77 -5.46 -21.75
CA LEU A 303 12.87 -4.79 -20.80
C LEU A 303 11.39 -4.90 -21.21
N LYS A 304 11.08 -4.86 -22.52
CA LYS A 304 9.71 -5.09 -23.02
C LYS A 304 9.24 -6.52 -22.78
N GLU A 305 10.11 -7.52 -22.99
CA GLU A 305 9.80 -8.92 -22.69
C GLU A 305 9.50 -9.16 -21.21
N LEU A 306 10.15 -8.40 -20.31
CA LEU A 306 9.85 -8.37 -18.88
C LEU A 306 8.53 -7.67 -18.52
N GLY A 307 7.85 -7.06 -19.50
CA GLY A 307 6.57 -6.39 -19.33
C GLY A 307 6.66 -4.92 -18.92
N LEU A 308 7.82 -4.26 -19.08
CA LEU A 308 7.94 -2.82 -18.87
C LEU A 308 7.41 -2.10 -20.12
N ASN A 309 6.15 -1.67 -20.05
CA ASN A 309 5.43 -1.14 -21.21
C ASN A 309 5.55 0.39 -21.34
N GLY A 310 5.51 0.86 -22.57
CA GLY A 310 5.62 2.30 -22.87
C GLY A 310 7.02 2.86 -22.71
N LEU A 311 8.05 2.01 -22.85
CA LEU A 311 9.41 2.45 -23.11
C LEU A 311 9.49 3.14 -24.48
N LYS A 312 10.25 4.23 -24.55
CA LYS A 312 10.58 4.92 -25.79
C LYS A 312 11.56 4.10 -26.64
N ARG A 313 11.89 4.60 -27.83
CA ARG A 313 12.90 3.99 -28.70
C ARG A 313 14.29 4.06 -28.06
N ALA A 314 15.19 3.15 -28.47
CA ALA A 314 16.53 3.03 -27.91
C ALA A 314 17.38 4.31 -28.04
N ASP A 315 17.25 5.03 -29.16
CA ASP A 315 17.94 6.29 -29.43
C ASP A 315 17.54 7.42 -28.47
N PHE A 316 16.34 7.35 -27.89
CA PHE A 316 15.92 8.31 -26.86
C PHE A 316 16.73 8.17 -25.57
N TYR A 317 17.12 6.94 -25.19
CA TYR A 317 17.77 6.70 -23.90
C TYR A 317 19.29 6.78 -23.96
N GLY A 318 19.91 6.23 -25.01
CA GLY A 318 21.37 6.11 -25.10
C GLY A 318 21.98 5.37 -23.90
N SER A 319 23.23 5.71 -23.55
CA SER A 319 23.97 5.07 -22.45
C SER A 319 23.37 5.32 -21.06
N SER A 320 22.55 6.36 -20.91
CA SER A 320 21.87 6.69 -19.66
C SER A 320 20.86 5.61 -19.21
N LEU A 321 20.42 4.76 -20.15
CA LEU A 321 19.52 3.64 -19.83
C LEU A 321 20.12 2.68 -18.79
N ALA A 322 21.45 2.51 -18.79
CA ALA A 322 22.15 1.65 -17.83
C ALA A 322 21.98 2.14 -16.38
N LEU A 323 21.69 3.43 -16.20
CA LEU A 323 21.44 4.07 -14.91
C LEU A 323 19.94 4.19 -14.61
N GLY A 324 19.08 3.69 -15.49
CA GLY A 324 17.64 3.61 -15.32
C GLY A 324 16.90 4.93 -15.52
N THR A 325 17.24 5.68 -16.56
CA THR A 325 16.46 6.85 -17.03
C THR A 325 15.09 6.51 -17.61
N ALA A 326 14.74 5.23 -17.70
CA ALA A 326 13.42 4.80 -18.14
C ALA A 326 12.37 4.98 -17.03
N ASP A 327 11.23 5.56 -17.40
CA ASP A 327 10.08 5.68 -16.53
C ASP A 327 9.28 4.37 -16.53
N VAL A 328 9.13 3.77 -15.34
CA VAL A 328 8.43 2.50 -15.12
C VAL A 328 7.45 2.63 -13.96
N THR A 329 6.47 1.74 -13.91
CA THR A 329 5.57 1.63 -12.74
C THR A 329 6.15 0.65 -11.71
N LEU A 330 5.80 0.83 -10.43
CA LEU A 330 6.16 -0.17 -9.40
C LEU A 330 5.55 -1.54 -9.74
N PHE A 331 4.36 -1.54 -10.34
CA PHE A 331 3.67 -2.76 -10.75
C PHE A 331 4.49 -3.59 -11.75
N GLU A 332 4.92 -2.97 -12.85
CA GLU A 332 5.73 -3.62 -13.88
C GLU A 332 7.07 -4.07 -13.34
N LEU A 333 7.74 -3.18 -12.60
CA LEU A 333 9.07 -3.44 -12.09
C LEU A 333 9.07 -4.58 -11.06
N THR A 334 8.10 -4.62 -10.15
CA THR A 334 7.95 -5.72 -9.18
C THR A 334 7.69 -7.05 -9.89
N ASN A 335 6.89 -7.07 -10.96
CA ASN A 335 6.64 -8.30 -11.72
C ASN A 335 7.88 -8.75 -12.54
N ALA A 336 8.70 -7.82 -13.01
CA ALA A 336 9.96 -8.14 -13.66
C ALA A 336 10.95 -8.82 -12.68
N TYR A 337 11.00 -8.38 -11.42
CA TYR A 337 11.78 -9.07 -10.38
C TYR A 337 11.19 -10.44 -10.02
N ARG A 338 9.85 -10.56 -9.96
CA ARG A 338 9.17 -11.85 -9.80
C ARG A 338 9.52 -12.85 -10.90
N THR A 339 9.77 -12.37 -12.12
CA THR A 339 10.23 -13.22 -13.23
C THR A 339 11.60 -13.85 -12.92
N LEU A 340 12.52 -13.09 -12.31
CA LEU A 340 13.80 -13.64 -11.83
C LEU A 340 13.58 -14.65 -10.70
N ALA A 341 12.68 -14.34 -9.76
CA ALA A 341 12.31 -15.24 -8.65
C ALA A 341 11.75 -16.59 -9.13
N ASN A 342 11.09 -16.61 -10.29
CA ASN A 342 10.55 -17.79 -10.95
C ASN A 342 11.53 -18.45 -11.94
N GLY A 343 12.84 -18.25 -11.78
CA GLY A 343 13.82 -18.88 -12.67
C GLY A 343 13.72 -18.40 -14.12
N GLY A 344 13.33 -17.13 -14.31
CA GLY A 344 13.27 -16.46 -15.61
C GLY A 344 11.94 -16.59 -16.35
N ILE A 345 10.89 -17.13 -15.72
CA ILE A 345 9.57 -17.28 -16.33
C ILE A 345 8.62 -16.17 -15.84
N SER A 346 8.10 -15.40 -16.79
CA SER A 346 7.18 -14.29 -16.57
C SER A 346 5.73 -14.75 -16.72
N SER A 347 4.85 -14.21 -15.88
CA SER A 347 3.40 -14.28 -16.01
C SER A 347 2.76 -13.02 -15.48
N LYS A 348 1.50 -12.75 -15.84
CA LYS A 348 0.79 -11.54 -15.40
C LYS A 348 0.35 -11.66 -13.93
N PRO A 349 0.54 -10.63 -13.10
CA PRO A 349 -0.07 -10.58 -11.77
C PRO A 349 -1.60 -10.54 -11.88
N THR A 350 -2.28 -11.09 -10.89
CA THR A 350 -3.75 -11.13 -10.85
C THR A 350 -4.29 -10.77 -9.47
N PHE A 351 -5.43 -10.07 -9.48
CA PHE A 351 -6.22 -9.83 -8.28
C PHE A 351 -7.27 -10.92 -8.05
N PHE A 352 -7.42 -11.90 -8.95
CA PHE A 352 -8.51 -12.85 -8.93
C PHE A 352 -8.05 -14.24 -8.48
N PRO A 353 -8.64 -14.81 -7.40
CA PRO A 353 -8.23 -16.11 -6.88
C PRO A 353 -8.34 -17.26 -7.88
N PHE A 354 -9.32 -17.20 -8.81
CA PHE A 354 -9.49 -18.25 -9.81
C PHE A 354 -8.35 -18.28 -10.83
N GLU A 355 -7.85 -17.11 -11.24
CA GLU A 355 -6.72 -17.00 -12.16
C GLU A 355 -5.43 -17.45 -11.48
N ALA A 356 -5.20 -17.00 -10.24
CA ALA A 356 -4.04 -17.41 -9.44
C ALA A 356 -3.97 -18.95 -9.31
N LYS A 357 -5.11 -19.60 -9.03
CA LYS A 357 -5.18 -21.07 -8.97
C LYS A 357 -4.89 -21.74 -10.31
N ARG A 358 -5.42 -21.19 -11.41
CA ARG A 358 -5.17 -21.72 -12.76
C ARG A 358 -3.69 -21.65 -13.12
N ILE A 359 -3.03 -20.53 -12.84
CA ILE A 359 -1.59 -20.32 -13.11
C ILE A 359 -0.72 -21.38 -12.40
N VAL A 360 -1.05 -21.70 -11.14
CA VAL A 360 -0.33 -22.74 -10.38
C VAL A 360 -0.50 -24.13 -10.99
N GLN A 361 -1.68 -24.44 -11.56
CA GLN A 361 -1.99 -25.76 -12.12
C GLN A 361 -1.31 -26.04 -13.45
N GLU A 362 -0.88 -25.00 -14.19
CA GLU A 362 -0.25 -25.13 -15.51
C GLU A 362 1.23 -25.58 -15.45
N ASN A 363 1.77 -25.88 -14.27
CA ASN A 363 3.10 -26.47 -14.06
C ASN A 363 4.26 -25.76 -14.82
N PHE A 364 4.20 -24.43 -14.96
CA PHE A 364 5.22 -23.61 -15.64
C PHE A 364 5.54 -24.03 -17.09
N GLN A 365 4.61 -24.67 -17.79
CA GLN A 365 4.80 -24.96 -19.22
C GLN A 365 4.69 -23.66 -20.04
N GLU A 366 5.63 -23.44 -20.95
CA GLU A 366 5.63 -22.27 -21.86
C GLU A 366 4.34 -22.25 -22.69
N GLY A 367 3.65 -21.10 -22.74
CA GLY A 367 2.32 -20.99 -23.34
C GLY A 367 1.53 -19.77 -22.86
N ASN A 368 0.20 -19.83 -22.93
CA ASN A 368 -0.69 -18.66 -22.83
C ASN A 368 -0.49 -17.74 -21.61
N PHE A 369 -0.01 -18.24 -20.47
CA PHE A 369 0.21 -17.45 -19.26
C PHE A 369 1.68 -17.31 -18.85
N TRP A 370 2.58 -18.09 -19.45
CA TRP A 370 3.98 -18.18 -19.06
C TRP A 370 4.89 -17.91 -20.26
N ASN A 371 5.78 -16.93 -20.11
CA ASN A 371 6.79 -16.60 -21.11
C ASN A 371 8.19 -16.69 -20.50
N ARG A 372 9.10 -17.45 -21.13
CA ARG A 372 10.49 -17.51 -20.69
C ARG A 372 11.25 -16.27 -21.19
N VAL A 373 11.72 -15.46 -20.25
CA VAL A 373 12.46 -14.22 -20.51
C VAL A 373 13.96 -14.38 -20.24
N TYR A 374 14.31 -15.19 -19.25
CA TYR A 374 15.69 -15.61 -18.96
C TYR A 374 15.76 -17.13 -18.87
N THR A 375 16.91 -17.70 -19.23
CA THR A 375 17.18 -19.09 -18.83
C THR A 375 17.21 -19.19 -17.30
N LYS A 376 16.86 -20.38 -16.79
CA LYS A 376 16.93 -20.65 -15.35
C LYS A 376 18.34 -20.39 -14.80
N LYS A 377 19.38 -20.77 -15.55
CA LYS A 377 20.79 -20.56 -15.18
C LYS A 377 21.11 -19.07 -14.95
N SER A 378 20.69 -18.20 -15.87
CA SER A 378 20.93 -16.75 -15.73
C SER A 378 20.13 -16.15 -14.58
N ALA A 379 18.86 -16.55 -14.41
CA ALA A 379 18.04 -16.10 -13.30
C ALA A 379 18.58 -16.55 -11.92
N ASP A 380 19.05 -17.80 -11.81
CA ASP A 380 19.69 -18.32 -10.60
C ASP A 380 21.00 -17.57 -10.30
N THR A 381 21.82 -17.32 -11.33
CA THR A 381 23.08 -16.57 -11.22
C THR A 381 22.85 -15.14 -10.72
N LEU A 382 21.86 -14.45 -11.29
CA LEU A 382 21.46 -13.11 -10.82
C LEU A 382 20.97 -13.16 -9.37
N SER A 383 20.15 -14.14 -9.04
CA SER A 383 19.61 -14.33 -7.69
C SER A 383 20.72 -14.55 -6.67
N GLU A 384 21.74 -15.35 -7.01
CA GLU A 384 22.93 -15.56 -6.17
C GLU A 384 23.66 -14.24 -5.93
N ILE A 385 24.02 -13.53 -7.00
CA ILE A 385 24.72 -12.24 -6.92
C ILE A 385 23.95 -11.22 -6.07
N LEU A 386 22.63 -11.14 -6.30
CA LEU A 386 21.73 -10.24 -5.59
C LEU A 386 21.33 -10.74 -4.21
N SER A 387 21.74 -11.92 -3.77
CA SER A 387 21.46 -12.42 -2.41
C SER A 387 22.67 -12.31 -1.49
N ASP A 388 23.87 -12.36 -2.06
CA ASP A 388 25.12 -12.31 -1.31
C ASP A 388 25.43 -10.90 -0.77
N ARG A 389 25.63 -10.79 0.54
CA ARG A 389 25.97 -9.52 1.21
C ARG A 389 27.42 -9.11 0.99
N GLU A 390 28.32 -10.07 0.77
CA GLU A 390 29.73 -9.80 0.50
C GLU A 390 29.87 -8.98 -0.78
N TYR A 391 29.12 -9.35 -1.82
CA TYR A 391 29.17 -8.66 -3.11
C TYR A 391 28.64 -7.21 -3.07
N ARG A 392 27.91 -6.86 -2.00
CA ARG A 392 27.33 -5.52 -1.78
C ARG A 392 28.16 -4.61 -0.90
N SER A 393 29.20 -5.18 -0.28
CA SER A 393 29.98 -4.51 0.76
C SER A 393 30.68 -3.23 0.28
N LEU A 394 31.03 -3.13 -1.00
CA LEU A 394 31.74 -1.96 -1.54
C LEU A 394 30.93 -0.67 -1.39
N SER A 395 29.61 -0.73 -1.62
CA SER A 395 28.76 0.48 -1.54
C SER A 395 27.89 0.55 -0.29
N PHE A 396 27.52 -0.59 0.30
CA PHE A 396 26.53 -0.61 1.38
C PHE A 396 27.06 -1.19 2.69
N GLY A 397 28.34 -1.61 2.73
CA GLY A 397 28.89 -2.38 3.84
C GLY A 397 28.20 -3.74 4.02
N LEU A 398 28.61 -4.47 5.07
CA LEU A 398 28.10 -5.82 5.36
C LEU A 398 26.78 -5.82 6.15
N ASN A 399 26.44 -4.72 6.80
CA ASN A 399 25.26 -4.60 7.65
C ASN A 399 24.39 -3.42 7.21
N ASN A 400 23.28 -3.72 6.57
CA ASN A 400 22.30 -2.75 6.08
C ASN A 400 20.93 -3.43 5.93
N TYR A 401 19.89 -2.64 5.65
CA TYR A 401 18.52 -3.12 5.50
C TYR A 401 18.29 -4.08 4.31
N LEU A 402 19.28 -4.27 3.42
CA LEU A 402 19.21 -5.26 2.34
C LEU A 402 19.63 -6.66 2.81
N SER A 403 20.16 -6.77 4.03
CA SER A 403 20.60 -8.03 4.62
C SER A 403 19.49 -8.68 5.44
N THR A 404 19.15 -9.92 5.11
CA THR A 404 18.18 -10.76 5.82
C THR A 404 18.86 -12.02 6.35
N ARG A 405 18.17 -12.76 7.23
CA ARG A 405 18.66 -14.04 7.81
C ARG A 405 18.30 -15.27 6.98
N PHE A 406 17.51 -15.08 5.93
CA PHE A 406 17.05 -16.11 5.01
C PHE A 406 17.37 -15.69 3.58
N PHE A 407 17.13 -16.57 2.61
CA PHE A 407 17.39 -16.23 1.22
C PHE A 407 16.47 -15.08 0.76
N THR A 408 17.08 -13.96 0.38
CA THR A 408 16.43 -12.89 -0.39
C THR A 408 17.40 -12.33 -1.41
N ALA A 409 16.93 -12.14 -2.64
CA ALA A 409 17.62 -11.35 -3.64
C ALA A 409 17.01 -9.95 -3.69
N VAL A 410 17.81 -8.90 -3.60
CA VAL A 410 17.27 -7.52 -3.51
C VAL A 410 18.17 -6.51 -4.20
N LYS A 411 17.52 -5.52 -4.83
CA LYS A 411 18.16 -4.40 -5.49
C LYS A 411 17.45 -3.09 -5.14
N THR A 412 18.25 -2.05 -4.93
CA THR A 412 17.80 -0.67 -4.75
C THR A 412 17.96 0.15 -6.02
N GLY A 413 17.20 1.24 -6.10
CA GLY A 413 17.44 2.31 -7.06
C GLY A 413 17.13 3.66 -6.45
N THR A 414 17.90 4.66 -6.88
CA THR A 414 17.68 6.06 -6.55
C THR A 414 17.67 6.79 -7.89
N SER A 415 16.64 7.61 -8.15
CA SER A 415 16.59 8.47 -9.34
C SER A 415 17.46 9.72 -9.15
N GLN A 416 17.57 10.52 -10.22
CA GLN A 416 18.30 11.78 -10.16
C GLN A 416 17.68 12.74 -9.13
N ASP A 417 18.52 13.53 -8.45
CA ASP A 417 18.13 14.45 -7.37
C ASP A 417 17.38 13.77 -6.20
N MET A 418 17.50 12.44 -6.02
CA MET A 418 16.81 11.70 -4.96
C MET A 418 15.28 11.90 -4.98
N ARG A 419 14.67 11.92 -6.17
CA ARG A 419 13.20 12.08 -6.29
C ARG A 419 12.43 10.79 -6.06
N ASP A 420 13.05 9.67 -6.40
CA ASP A 420 12.46 8.32 -6.32
C ASP A 420 13.44 7.38 -5.65
N ASN A 421 12.98 6.71 -4.60
CA ASN A 421 13.70 5.67 -3.91
C ASN A 421 12.97 4.35 -4.06
N TRP A 422 13.66 3.35 -4.59
CA TRP A 422 13.14 2.02 -4.84
C TRP A 422 13.90 0.98 -4.02
N CYS A 423 13.18 0.00 -3.52
CA CYS A 423 13.73 -1.26 -3.04
C CYS A 423 12.84 -2.40 -3.50
N ILE A 424 13.38 -3.28 -4.33
CA ILE A 424 12.64 -4.42 -4.86
C ILE A 424 13.47 -5.67 -4.64
N GLY A 425 12.83 -6.67 -4.05
CA GLY A 425 13.48 -7.93 -3.75
C GLY A 425 12.49 -9.05 -3.55
N TYR A 426 13.00 -10.26 -3.60
CA TYR A 426 12.20 -11.47 -3.55
C TYR A 426 12.84 -12.52 -2.65
N SER A 427 11.99 -13.24 -1.92
CA SER A 427 12.30 -14.51 -1.27
C SER A 427 11.98 -15.67 -2.22
N LYS A 428 11.98 -16.90 -1.71
CA LYS A 428 11.54 -18.07 -2.48
C LYS A 428 10.07 -17.96 -2.90
N LYS A 429 9.20 -17.38 -2.07
CA LYS A 429 7.75 -17.39 -2.28
C LYS A 429 7.16 -16.04 -2.65
N TYR A 430 7.77 -14.94 -2.22
CA TYR A 430 7.21 -13.60 -2.41
C TYR A 430 8.17 -12.66 -3.11
N THR A 431 7.62 -11.75 -3.89
CA THR A 431 8.33 -10.57 -4.42
C THR A 431 7.68 -9.32 -3.83
N VAL A 432 8.49 -8.45 -3.27
CA VAL A 432 8.06 -7.20 -2.63
C VAL A 432 8.74 -6.04 -3.35
N GLY A 433 7.92 -5.10 -3.83
CA GLY A 433 8.39 -3.83 -4.36
C GLY A 433 7.96 -2.68 -3.46
N VAL A 434 8.89 -1.80 -3.14
CA VAL A 434 8.66 -0.58 -2.37
C VAL A 434 9.19 0.62 -3.15
N TRP A 435 8.36 1.66 -3.24
CA TRP A 435 8.73 2.99 -3.69
C TRP A 435 8.48 4.01 -2.58
N VAL A 436 9.35 5.00 -2.47
CA VAL A 436 9.26 6.14 -1.54
C VAL A 436 9.64 7.41 -2.30
N GLY A 437 8.87 8.48 -2.13
CA GLY A 437 9.12 9.75 -2.83
C GLY A 437 8.05 10.80 -2.59
N ASN A 438 7.99 11.77 -3.51
CA ASN A 438 6.95 12.79 -3.52
C ASN A 438 6.14 12.75 -4.82
N MET A 439 4.82 12.70 -4.74
CA MET A 439 3.97 12.63 -5.94
C MET A 439 4.09 13.85 -6.84
N ASN A 440 4.38 15.01 -6.25
CA ASN A 440 4.63 16.25 -6.97
C ASN A 440 6.02 16.32 -7.64
N GLY A 441 6.87 15.30 -7.48
CA GLY A 441 8.19 15.21 -8.09
C GLY A 441 9.28 16.06 -7.43
N LYS A 442 9.03 16.63 -6.24
CA LYS A 442 10.04 17.34 -5.45
C LYS A 442 11.11 16.36 -4.92
N PRO A 443 12.39 16.78 -4.85
CA PRO A 443 13.46 15.97 -4.32
C PRO A 443 13.28 15.70 -2.81
N MET A 444 13.73 14.54 -2.36
CA MET A 444 13.94 14.25 -0.93
C MET A 444 15.33 14.75 -0.49
N TRP A 445 15.59 14.79 0.82
CA TRP A 445 16.86 15.27 1.37
C TRP A 445 17.59 14.15 2.10
N ASP A 446 18.79 13.79 1.63
CA ASP A 446 19.64 12.75 2.24
C ASP A 446 18.96 11.38 2.38
N VAL A 447 18.04 11.04 1.48
CA VAL A 447 17.35 9.74 1.43
C VAL A 447 17.67 9.02 0.13
N SER A 448 18.17 7.79 0.25
CA SER A 448 18.44 6.88 -0.86
C SER A 448 17.55 5.64 -0.80
N GLY A 449 17.64 4.75 -1.80
CA GLY A 449 16.94 3.47 -1.76
C GLY A 449 17.19 2.66 -0.48
N VAL A 450 18.39 2.77 0.12
CA VAL A 450 18.78 2.02 1.33
C VAL A 450 18.25 2.65 2.64
N THR A 451 18.01 3.96 2.67
CA THR A 451 17.52 4.68 3.86
C THR A 451 16.02 5.01 3.79
N GLY A 452 15.42 5.01 2.59
CA GLY A 452 14.00 5.26 2.36
C GLY A 452 13.19 3.98 2.17
N ALA A 453 13.37 3.31 1.03
CA ALA A 453 12.52 2.17 0.64
C ALA A 453 12.96 0.84 1.30
N ALA A 454 14.25 0.63 1.53
CA ALA A 454 14.78 -0.63 2.06
C ALA A 454 14.32 -0.97 3.49
N PRO A 455 14.19 -0.04 4.45
CA PRO A 455 13.67 -0.36 5.79
C PRO A 455 12.23 -0.92 5.74
N ILE A 456 11.38 -0.32 4.91
CA ILE A 456 10.01 -0.82 4.67
C ILE A 456 10.07 -2.20 4.04
N TRP A 457 10.85 -2.37 2.96
CA TRP A 457 11.00 -3.66 2.28
C TRP A 457 11.48 -4.76 3.24
N ASN A 458 12.49 -4.47 4.06
CA ASN A 458 13.05 -5.41 5.04
C ASN A 458 12.00 -5.85 6.05
N THR A 459 11.25 -4.90 6.60
CA THR A 459 10.18 -5.22 7.58
C THR A 459 9.09 -6.07 6.93
N VAL A 460 8.67 -5.74 5.71
CA VAL A 460 7.63 -6.48 4.97
C VAL A 460 8.08 -7.90 4.61
N ILE A 461 9.31 -8.08 4.11
CA ILE A 461 9.78 -9.42 3.73
C ILE A 461 9.99 -10.32 4.96
N ASN A 462 10.44 -9.77 6.10
CA ASN A 462 10.50 -10.53 7.36
C ASN A 462 9.11 -10.92 7.86
N LEU A 463 8.13 -10.00 7.82
CA LEU A 463 6.73 -10.32 8.16
C LEU A 463 6.18 -11.48 7.31
N LEU A 464 6.51 -11.50 6.02
CA LEU A 464 6.11 -12.56 5.10
C LEU A 464 6.81 -13.89 5.43
N GLN A 465 8.10 -13.85 5.77
CA GLN A 465 8.87 -15.04 6.18
C GLN A 465 8.31 -15.64 7.48
N GLU A 466 8.05 -14.83 8.50
CA GLU A 466 7.47 -15.29 9.77
C GLU A 466 6.11 -15.98 9.54
N ARG A 467 5.32 -15.45 8.61
CA ARG A 467 4.04 -16.06 8.23
C ARG A 467 4.21 -17.42 7.55
N GLU A 468 5.29 -17.63 6.80
CA GLU A 468 5.60 -18.95 6.22
C GLU A 468 6.05 -19.96 7.26
N GLU A 469 6.82 -19.51 8.26
CA GLU A 469 7.38 -20.35 9.31
C GLU A 469 6.33 -20.75 10.37
N GLN A 470 5.24 -20.01 10.50
CA GLN A 470 4.08 -20.43 11.29
C GLN A 470 3.36 -21.58 10.57
N PRO A 471 3.44 -22.83 11.07
CA PRO A 471 2.72 -23.93 10.46
C PRO A 471 1.22 -23.66 10.56
N ASN A 472 0.48 -23.94 9.49
CA ASN A 472 -0.98 -24.05 9.51
C ASN A 472 -1.39 -25.14 10.52
N ASN A 473 -1.46 -24.80 11.81
CA ASN A 473 -2.20 -25.54 12.83
C ASN A 473 -3.70 -25.28 12.68
N LEU A 474 -4.19 -25.35 11.44
CA LEU A 474 -5.59 -25.56 11.10
C LEU A 474 -5.68 -26.93 10.42
N THR A 475 -5.21 -27.96 11.11
CA THR A 475 -5.85 -29.26 10.97
C THR A 475 -7.30 -29.04 11.37
N LEU A 476 -8.20 -29.20 10.39
CA LEU A 476 -9.64 -29.36 10.60
C LEU A 476 -9.86 -30.54 11.55
N LYS A 477 -9.72 -30.33 12.86
CA LYS A 477 -10.35 -31.19 13.84
C LYS A 477 -11.84 -30.90 13.72
N ASN A 478 -12.56 -31.86 13.15
CA ASN A 478 -14.00 -32.00 13.26
C ASN A 478 -14.42 -31.72 14.71
N SER A 479 -14.78 -30.47 14.96
CA SER A 479 -15.29 -30.03 16.24
C SER A 479 -16.78 -29.85 15.99
N TYR A 480 -17.53 -30.82 16.50
CA TYR A 480 -18.95 -30.71 16.81
C TYR A 480 -19.36 -29.24 16.99
N ILE A 481 -20.28 -28.76 16.18
CA ILE A 481 -20.91 -27.44 16.35
C ILE A 481 -21.98 -27.61 17.43
N PRO A 482 -21.81 -27.10 18.67
CA PRO A 482 -22.95 -26.99 19.58
C PRO A 482 -23.82 -25.82 19.09
N PRO A 483 -25.14 -25.90 19.24
CA PRO A 483 -26.02 -24.82 18.81
C PRO A 483 -25.72 -23.54 19.61
N ALA A 484 -25.86 -22.42 18.90
CA ALA A 484 -25.54 -21.07 19.34
C ALA A 484 -25.88 -20.81 20.83
N ARG A 485 -24.83 -20.67 21.65
CA ARG A 485 -24.93 -19.95 22.92
C ARG A 485 -24.53 -18.51 22.69
N GLN A 486 -25.42 -17.62 23.15
CA GLN A 486 -25.27 -16.18 23.16
C GLN A 486 -23.85 -15.74 23.50
N LEU A 487 -23.26 -14.92 22.62
CA LEU A 487 -22.08 -14.10 22.91
C LEU A 487 -22.43 -13.17 24.07
N THR A 488 -22.21 -13.66 25.28
CA THR A 488 -22.16 -12.87 26.50
C THR A 488 -20.72 -12.91 26.98
N GLU A 489 -20.10 -11.74 26.94
CA GLU A 489 -18.86 -11.34 27.62
C GLU A 489 -17.56 -12.11 27.28
N LEU A 490 -16.89 -11.67 26.19
CA LEU A 490 -15.44 -11.79 26.10
C LEU A 490 -14.81 -10.88 27.15
N SER A 491 -14.14 -11.50 28.12
CA SER A 491 -13.46 -10.88 29.25
C SER A 491 -12.45 -9.79 28.84
N LYS A 492 -12.68 -8.58 29.36
CA LYS A 492 -11.82 -7.39 29.35
C LYS A 492 -10.60 -7.58 30.27
N ILE A 493 -9.54 -8.23 29.80
CA ILE A 493 -8.30 -8.36 30.59
C ILE A 493 -7.29 -7.30 30.10
N PRO A 494 -6.89 -6.34 30.95
CA PRO A 494 -5.84 -5.35 30.66
C PRO A 494 -4.51 -5.98 30.23
N LYS A 495 -3.85 -5.38 29.23
CA LYS A 495 -2.51 -5.77 28.76
C LYS A 495 -1.61 -4.56 28.58
N ILE A 496 -0.31 -4.72 28.84
CA ILE A 496 0.71 -3.73 28.52
C ILE A 496 0.99 -3.80 27.01
N LEU A 497 0.82 -2.67 26.33
CA LEU A 497 1.06 -2.54 24.90
C LEU A 497 2.39 -1.82 24.62
N ILE A 498 2.79 -0.91 25.50
CA ILE A 498 4.06 -0.19 25.43
C ILE A 498 4.67 -0.17 26.84
N PRO A 499 5.93 -0.61 27.02
CA PRO A 499 6.81 -1.18 26.00
C PRO A 499 6.33 -2.58 25.58
N GLY A 500 6.72 -3.01 24.38
CA GLY A 500 6.61 -4.42 24.02
C GLY A 500 7.60 -5.25 24.84
N ASN A 501 7.30 -6.54 25.07
CA ASN A 501 8.25 -7.41 25.74
C ASN A 501 9.57 -7.49 24.95
N GLU A 502 10.70 -7.42 25.65
CA GLU A 502 12.08 -7.38 25.13
C GLU A 502 12.42 -6.15 24.27
N THR A 503 11.67 -5.05 24.40
CA THR A 503 12.00 -3.80 23.71
C THR A 503 13.30 -3.19 24.25
N ILE A 504 14.16 -2.70 23.37
CA ILE A 504 15.39 -1.95 23.71
C ILE A 504 15.19 -0.48 23.35
N TYR A 505 15.33 0.41 24.32
CA TYR A 505 15.35 1.86 24.13
C TYR A 505 16.79 2.38 24.17
N ALA A 506 17.19 3.17 23.18
CA ALA A 506 18.44 3.92 23.20
C ALA A 506 18.18 5.36 23.63
N LEU A 507 18.91 5.85 24.62
CA LEU A 507 18.83 7.26 25.02
C LEU A 507 19.49 8.14 23.96
N ASP A 508 18.83 9.25 23.63
CA ASP A 508 19.32 10.19 22.61
C ASP A 508 20.21 11.23 23.31
N PRO A 509 21.52 11.28 22.99
CA PRO A 509 22.45 12.20 23.65
C PRO A 509 22.16 13.68 23.36
N ASP A 510 21.40 14.00 22.31
CA ASP A 510 21.04 15.37 21.93
C ASP A 510 19.82 15.90 22.72
N ILE A 511 19.08 15.04 23.44
CA ILE A 511 17.96 15.44 24.28
C ILE A 511 18.46 15.79 25.69
N PRO A 512 18.22 17.02 26.20
CA PRO A 512 18.64 17.40 27.55
C PRO A 512 18.11 16.46 28.64
N GLU A 513 18.95 16.17 29.63
CA GLU A 513 18.64 15.24 30.71
C GLU A 513 17.34 15.67 31.44
N GLY A 514 16.40 14.73 31.60
CA GLY A 514 15.08 14.99 32.19
C GLY A 514 13.99 15.42 31.21
N ARG A 515 14.31 15.65 29.92
CA ARG A 515 13.31 15.91 28.87
C ARG A 515 12.95 14.67 28.04
N GLN A 516 13.77 13.61 28.09
CA GLN A 516 13.43 12.32 27.50
C GLN A 516 12.51 11.54 28.46
N LYS A 517 11.36 11.07 27.97
CA LYS A 517 10.44 10.21 28.72
C LYS A 517 10.02 9.02 27.88
N LEU A 518 9.95 7.83 28.50
CA LEU A 518 9.37 6.63 27.89
C LEU A 518 7.88 6.57 28.20
N HIS A 519 7.11 6.21 27.18
CA HIS A 519 5.66 6.10 27.29
C HIS A 519 5.27 4.66 27.62
N PHE A 520 4.53 4.47 28.71
CA PHE A 520 3.90 3.21 29.06
C PHE A 520 2.41 3.29 28.74
N TYR A 521 1.89 2.26 28.07
CA TYR A 521 0.50 2.23 27.61
C TYR A 521 -0.14 0.87 27.84
N ALA A 522 -1.36 0.86 28.37
CA ALA A 522 -2.17 -0.35 28.54
C ALA A 522 -3.41 -0.35 27.63
N SER A 523 -3.85 -1.54 27.21
CA SER A 523 -5.06 -1.73 26.38
C SER A 523 -6.35 -1.27 27.08
N GLN A 524 -6.39 -1.40 28.41
CA GLN A 524 -7.45 -0.92 29.29
C GLN A 524 -6.85 -0.71 30.68
N PHE A 525 -7.34 0.26 31.46
CA PHE A 525 -6.87 0.54 32.81
C PHE A 525 -8.04 1.01 33.66
N ASP A 526 -8.62 0.11 34.46
CA ASP A 526 -9.77 0.44 35.29
C ASP A 526 -9.31 1.10 36.62
N SER A 527 -10.21 1.81 37.29
CA SER A 527 -9.92 2.45 38.58
C SER A 527 -9.51 1.40 39.63
N GLY A 528 -8.25 1.42 40.04
CA GLY A 528 -7.69 0.45 41.01
C GLY A 528 -6.46 -0.32 40.51
N PHE A 529 -6.19 -0.29 39.20
CA PHE A 529 -4.95 -0.81 38.65
C PHE A 529 -3.75 0.07 38.99
N LYS A 530 -2.56 -0.54 39.08
CA LYS A 530 -1.30 0.14 39.35
C LYS A 530 -0.22 -0.33 38.40
N TRP A 531 0.59 0.62 37.93
CA TRP A 531 1.85 0.32 37.26
C TRP A 531 2.94 0.05 38.29
N ILE A 532 3.63 -1.07 38.12
CA ILE A 532 4.77 -1.49 38.94
C ILE A 532 5.99 -1.56 38.02
N LEU A 533 7.03 -0.79 38.32
CA LEU A 533 8.32 -0.85 37.64
C LEU A 533 9.36 -1.35 38.64
N ASP A 534 10.04 -2.45 38.30
CA ASP A 534 11.07 -3.08 39.13
C ASP A 534 10.62 -3.34 40.57
N GLY A 535 9.38 -3.79 40.72
CA GLY A 535 8.76 -4.08 42.01
C GLY A 535 8.28 -2.84 42.80
N LYS A 536 8.46 -1.62 42.28
CA LYS A 536 8.02 -0.37 42.91
C LYS A 536 6.83 0.24 42.15
N SER A 537 5.84 0.73 42.90
CA SER A 537 4.70 1.42 42.29
C SER A 537 5.09 2.81 41.79
N ILE A 538 4.70 3.13 40.56
CA ILE A 538 4.90 4.47 39.98
C ILE A 538 3.81 5.39 40.55
N GLN A 539 4.17 6.32 41.44
CA GLN A 539 3.20 7.11 42.23
C GLN A 539 2.30 8.03 41.39
N GLU A 540 2.73 8.44 40.20
CA GLU A 540 1.99 9.36 39.30
C GLU A 540 1.05 8.62 38.33
N ALA A 541 1.03 7.29 38.34
CA ALA A 541 0.43 6.45 37.31
C ALA A 541 -0.98 5.94 37.67
N LYS A 542 -1.96 6.86 37.80
CA LYS A 542 -3.39 6.49 37.98
C LYS A 542 -4.15 6.35 36.66
N GLU A 543 -3.46 6.47 35.54
CA GLU A 543 -4.03 6.52 34.21
C GLU A 543 -3.48 5.39 33.33
N LYS A 544 -4.19 5.11 32.23
CA LYS A 544 -3.79 4.11 31.24
C LYS A 544 -2.47 4.46 30.51
N GLU A 545 -2.01 5.70 30.62
CA GLU A 545 -0.82 6.25 29.98
C GLU A 545 0.11 6.84 31.06
N VAL A 546 1.40 6.54 30.99
CA VAL A 546 2.39 7.04 31.95
C VAL A 546 3.65 7.43 31.20
N PHE A 547 4.23 8.58 31.53
CA PHE A 547 5.52 9.00 31.00
C PHE A 547 6.59 8.89 32.09
N TRP A 548 7.44 7.88 31.98
CA TRP A 548 8.51 7.60 32.93
C TRP A 548 9.84 8.21 32.45
N LYS A 549 10.63 8.77 33.36
CA LYS A 549 12.01 9.23 33.06
C LYS A 549 12.91 7.99 32.97
N PRO A 550 13.52 7.69 31.81
CA PRO A 550 14.30 6.48 31.66
C PRO A 550 15.58 6.50 32.49
N GLU A 551 15.87 5.37 33.12
CA GLU A 551 17.14 5.02 33.74
C GLU A 551 17.80 3.92 32.90
N LYS A 552 19.13 3.89 32.80
CA LYS A 552 19.83 2.85 32.04
C LYS A 552 19.78 1.54 32.80
N GLY A 553 19.48 0.44 32.13
CA GLY A 553 19.43 -0.90 32.71
C GLY A 553 18.32 -1.78 32.18
N PHE A 554 18.20 -2.97 32.78
CA PHE A 554 17.10 -3.89 32.55
C PHE A 554 15.95 -3.59 33.51
N HIS A 555 14.73 -3.52 32.97
CA HIS A 555 13.54 -3.14 33.70
C HIS A 555 12.40 -4.12 33.46
N ILE A 556 11.58 -4.35 34.49
CA ILE A 556 10.35 -5.14 34.42
C ILE A 556 9.18 -4.22 34.74
N LEU A 557 8.27 -4.05 33.79
CA LEU A 557 7.02 -3.31 33.98
C LEU A 557 5.85 -4.28 34.10
N SER A 558 5.04 -4.10 35.14
CA SER A 558 3.89 -4.94 35.44
C SER A 558 2.61 -4.12 35.67
N LEU A 559 1.48 -4.67 35.28
CA LEU A 559 0.14 -4.20 35.65
C LEU A 559 -0.36 -5.01 36.84
N GLN A 560 -0.69 -4.35 37.94
CA GLN A 560 -1.23 -4.97 39.14
C GLN A 560 -2.69 -4.55 39.34
N ASP A 561 -3.56 -5.51 39.66
CA ASP A 561 -4.96 -5.23 40.01
C ASP A 561 -5.13 -4.74 41.46
N GLN A 562 -6.36 -4.37 41.81
CA GLN A 562 -6.73 -3.90 43.16
C GLN A 562 -6.49 -4.93 44.28
N ASN A 563 -6.38 -6.23 43.95
CA ASN A 563 -6.13 -7.31 44.90
C ASN A 563 -4.64 -7.64 45.02
N GLY A 564 -3.77 -6.88 44.36
CA GLY A 564 -2.32 -7.10 44.36
C GLY A 564 -1.85 -8.17 43.38
N LYS A 565 -2.73 -8.71 42.54
CA LYS A 565 -2.37 -9.71 41.53
C LYS A 565 -1.77 -9.04 40.30
N ILE A 566 -0.64 -9.56 39.82
CA ILE A 566 -0.06 -9.15 38.54
C ILE A 566 -0.93 -9.72 37.41
N ILE A 567 -1.47 -8.83 36.59
CA ILE A 567 -2.35 -9.16 35.44
C ILE A 567 -1.54 -9.29 34.15
N ASP A 568 -0.49 -8.48 33.99
CA ASP A 568 0.41 -8.56 32.84
C ASP A 568 1.81 -8.05 33.21
N SER A 569 2.85 -8.47 32.49
CA SER A 569 4.23 -8.04 32.71
C SER A 569 5.07 -8.12 31.43
N VAL A 570 5.93 -7.12 31.24
CA VAL A 570 6.87 -7.02 30.13
C VAL A 570 8.25 -6.65 30.66
N VAL A 571 9.30 -7.17 30.01
CA VAL A 571 10.69 -6.82 30.29
C VAL A 571 11.18 -5.89 29.18
N PHE A 572 11.97 -4.88 29.50
CA PHE A 572 12.58 -3.99 28.51
C PHE A 572 13.97 -3.51 28.99
N GLU A 573 14.81 -3.06 28.06
CA GLU A 573 16.17 -2.58 28.35
C GLU A 573 16.33 -1.12 27.88
N VAL A 574 17.02 -0.31 28.67
CA VAL A 574 17.38 1.07 28.32
C VAL A 574 18.91 1.17 28.24
N ARG A 575 19.45 1.59 27.09
CA ARG A 575 20.88 1.70 26.81
C ARG A 575 21.38 3.13 26.66
#